data_AF-A0A350LUC3-F1
#
_entry.id   AF-A0A350LUC3-F1
#
_cell.length_a   1.000
_cell.length_b   1.000
_cell.length_c   1.000
_cell.angle_alpha   90.00
_cell.angle_beta   90.00
_cell.angle_gamma   90.00
#
_symmetry.space_group_name_H-M   'P 1'
#
loop_
_entity.id
_entity.type
_entity.pdbx_description
1 polymer ?
#
loop_
_entity_poly.entity_id
_entity_poly.type
_entity_poly.pdbx_seq_one_letter_code
_entity_poly.pdbx_strand_id
1 'polypeptide(L)'
;PSRIDAATAPLVPRLTAAMAKGDDGTLREIVAIIEEAGIAVVGAADIAPDLLPEVGLLTGTLPEGVAIALPAAEAALAEMGRSDTGQAVVLRGGTVVAREDARGTDAMLADLALGAFNPLALALDAAVDWRRAADAQATPAFLYKAPKPRQEMRVDMPVIGPDTAARAAEAGLAGIVIAAGGVMVLDRARVIEVLAGAGLFLWVRDGGSSGGQG
;
A
#
# COMPACT_ATOMS: atom_id res chain seq x y z
N PRO A 1 -8.78 19.50 -27.64
CA PRO A 1 -7.81 20.45 -28.26
C PRO A 1 -8.10 21.92 -27.99
N SER A 2 -9.36 22.38 -28.11
CA SER A 2 -9.75 23.80 -27.94
C SER A 2 -9.70 24.36 -26.51
N ARG A 3 -9.37 23.53 -25.51
CA ARG A 3 -9.21 23.94 -24.10
C ARG A 3 -7.74 24.06 -23.66
N ILE A 4 -6.80 23.77 -24.55
CA ILE A 4 -5.35 23.85 -24.26
C ILE A 4 -4.91 25.26 -24.66
N ASP A 5 -4.40 26.01 -23.69
CA ASP A 5 -3.87 27.34 -23.93
C ASP A 5 -2.53 27.29 -24.68
N ALA A 6 -2.11 28.43 -25.22
CA ALA A 6 -0.90 28.53 -26.03
C ALA A 6 0.39 28.22 -25.25
N ALA A 7 0.42 28.42 -23.93
CA ALA A 7 1.57 28.11 -23.08
C ALA A 7 1.65 26.61 -22.76
N THR A 8 0.51 25.92 -22.67
CA THR A 8 0.43 24.47 -22.44
C THR A 8 0.62 23.65 -23.72
N ALA A 9 0.28 24.19 -24.89
CA ALA A 9 0.36 23.46 -26.17
C ALA A 9 1.73 22.79 -26.47
N PRO A 10 2.89 23.43 -26.20
CA PRO A 10 4.21 22.81 -26.38
C PRO A 10 4.50 21.65 -25.41
N LEU A 11 3.80 21.59 -24.27
CA LEU A 11 3.98 20.56 -23.24
C LEU A 11 3.16 19.29 -23.53
N VAL A 12 2.13 19.39 -24.36
CA VAL A 12 1.23 18.26 -24.69
C VAL A 12 1.98 17.02 -25.21
N PRO A 13 2.96 17.13 -26.13
CA PRO A 13 3.70 15.96 -26.60
C PRO A 13 4.52 15.31 -25.48
N ARG A 14 5.12 16.10 -24.57
CA ARG A 14 5.88 15.61 -23.41
C ARG A 14 4.97 14.82 -22.47
N LEU A 15 3.83 15.40 -22.09
CA LEU A 15 2.83 14.76 -21.23
C LEU A 15 2.26 13.49 -21.87
N THR A 16 1.95 13.52 -23.17
CA THR A 16 1.46 12.33 -23.89
C THR A 16 2.48 11.20 -23.89
N ALA A 17 3.77 11.52 -24.11
CA ALA A 17 4.84 10.53 -24.05
C ALA A 17 5.08 10.00 -22.62
N ALA A 18 4.84 10.81 -21.59
CA ALA A 18 4.93 10.42 -20.20
C ALA A 18 3.76 9.48 -19.79
N MET A 19 2.53 9.78 -20.23
CA MET A 19 1.35 8.93 -20.03
C MET A 19 1.51 7.54 -20.64
N ALA A 20 2.22 7.41 -21.75
CA ALA A 20 2.54 6.11 -22.34
C ALA A 20 3.46 5.25 -21.45
N LYS A 21 4.10 5.83 -20.42
CA LYS A 21 4.98 5.14 -19.46
C LYS A 21 4.28 4.83 -18.12
N GLY A 22 3.01 5.19 -17.96
CA GLY A 22 2.26 5.05 -16.71
C GLY A 22 2.07 6.36 -15.93
N ASP A 23 1.32 6.28 -14.83
CA ASP A 23 1.05 7.33 -13.86
C ASP A 23 2.35 7.85 -13.22
N ASP A 24 3.26 6.97 -12.77
CA ASP A 24 4.55 7.38 -12.18
C ASP A 24 5.41 8.18 -13.18
N GLY A 25 5.34 7.79 -14.47
CA GLY A 25 6.00 8.50 -15.56
C GLY A 25 5.40 9.90 -15.79
N THR A 26 4.06 9.97 -15.76
CA THR A 26 3.30 11.20 -15.94
C THR A 26 3.54 12.20 -14.82
N LEU A 27 3.47 11.75 -13.55
CA LEU A 27 3.68 12.59 -12.39
C LEU A 27 5.08 13.20 -12.37
N ARG A 28 6.11 12.39 -12.68
CA ARG A 28 7.49 12.89 -12.77
C ARG A 28 7.65 13.96 -13.85
N GLU A 29 7.01 13.79 -15.00
CA GLU A 29 7.06 14.78 -16.08
C GLU A 29 6.36 16.09 -15.66
N ILE A 30 5.22 16.00 -14.96
CA ILE A 30 4.53 17.16 -14.41
C ILE A 30 5.43 17.90 -13.41
N VAL A 31 6.09 17.17 -12.51
CA VAL A 31 7.03 17.76 -11.55
C VAL A 31 8.17 18.48 -12.27
N ALA A 32 8.79 17.84 -13.27
CA ALA A 32 9.86 18.44 -14.05
C ALA A 32 9.42 19.74 -14.74
N ILE A 33 8.22 19.76 -15.34
CA ILE A 33 7.66 20.97 -15.98
C ILE A 33 7.48 22.11 -14.97
N ILE A 34 6.98 21.81 -13.77
CA ILE A 34 6.79 22.81 -12.71
C ILE A 34 8.14 23.36 -12.23
N GLU A 35 9.14 22.50 -12.06
CA GLU A 35 10.49 22.90 -11.64
C GLU A 35 11.23 23.68 -12.73
N GLU A 36 11.08 23.33 -14.00
CA GLU A 36 11.59 24.08 -15.16
C GLU A 36 11.00 25.50 -15.22
N ALA A 37 9.77 25.69 -14.73
CA ALA A 37 9.14 27.00 -14.58
C ALA A 37 9.63 27.79 -13.34
N GLY A 38 10.59 27.24 -12.58
CA GLY A 38 11.17 27.88 -11.40
C GLY A 38 10.37 27.70 -10.11
N ILE A 39 9.41 26.79 -10.09
CA ILE A 39 8.57 26.51 -8.91
C ILE A 39 9.08 25.22 -8.26
N ALA A 40 9.55 25.31 -7.02
CA ALA A 40 10.00 24.14 -6.28
C ALA A 40 8.80 23.26 -5.87
N VAL A 41 8.86 21.96 -6.22
CA VAL A 41 7.88 20.97 -5.75
C VAL A 41 8.38 20.35 -4.46
N VAL A 42 7.61 20.52 -3.39
CA VAL A 42 7.90 20.03 -2.04
C VAL A 42 6.94 18.91 -1.68
N GLY A 43 7.44 17.82 -1.09
CA GLY A 43 6.62 16.69 -0.70
C GLY A 43 5.78 16.97 0.54
N ALA A 44 4.62 16.30 0.65
CA ALA A 44 3.77 16.42 1.83
C ALA A 44 4.51 16.02 3.13
N ALA A 45 5.36 14.99 3.06
CA ALA A 45 6.16 14.54 4.20
C ALA A 45 7.28 15.52 4.60
N ASP A 46 7.77 16.36 3.67
CA ASP A 46 8.75 17.41 3.99
C ASP A 46 8.09 18.56 4.78
N ILE A 47 6.81 18.81 4.51
CA ILE A 47 6.01 19.84 5.19
C ILE A 47 5.50 19.34 6.54
N ALA A 48 5.10 18.07 6.62
CA ALA A 48 4.52 17.45 7.80
C ALA A 48 5.24 16.13 8.13
N PRO A 49 6.48 16.20 8.68
CA PRO A 49 7.27 15.01 8.99
C PRO A 49 6.60 14.11 10.04
N ASP A 50 5.75 14.68 10.90
CA ASP A 50 4.95 13.95 11.89
C ASP A 50 3.91 12.99 11.25
N LEU A 51 3.69 13.05 9.93
CA LEU A 51 2.90 12.05 9.22
C LEU A 51 3.68 10.74 8.97
N LEU A 52 5.00 10.76 9.04
CA LEU A 52 5.85 9.59 8.92
C LEU A 52 6.11 8.98 10.31
N PRO A 53 5.66 7.75 10.58
CA PRO A 53 5.92 7.12 11.87
C PRO A 53 7.34 6.57 11.96
N GLU A 54 7.86 6.55 13.19
CA GLU A 54 9.10 5.86 13.51
C GLU A 54 8.94 4.35 13.33
N VAL A 55 10.07 3.68 13.05
CA VAL A 55 10.14 2.22 12.97
C VAL A 55 9.68 1.62 14.30
N GLY A 56 8.82 0.61 14.24
CA GLY A 56 8.37 -0.09 15.43
C GLY A 56 6.95 -0.65 15.33
N LEU A 57 6.59 -1.46 16.33
CA LEU A 57 5.23 -1.96 16.51
C LEU A 57 4.44 -0.90 17.28
N LEU A 58 3.55 -0.18 16.58
CA LEU A 58 2.80 0.93 17.17
C LEU A 58 1.58 0.46 17.97
N THR A 59 1.04 -0.71 17.64
CA THR A 59 -0.01 -1.37 18.42
C THR A 59 -0.05 -2.88 18.14
N GLY A 60 -0.71 -3.62 19.03
CA GLY A 60 -0.95 -5.06 18.94
C GLY A 60 0.29 -5.91 19.23
N THR A 61 0.22 -7.16 18.80
CA THR A 61 1.32 -8.13 18.88
C THR A 61 1.60 -8.63 17.47
N LEU A 62 2.87 -8.64 17.05
CA LEU A 62 3.25 -9.13 15.73
C LEU A 62 3.13 -10.67 15.69
N PRO A 63 2.25 -11.24 14.86
CA PRO A 63 2.12 -12.68 14.73
C PRO A 63 3.39 -13.31 14.14
N GLU A 64 3.64 -14.56 14.53
CA GLU A 64 4.70 -15.37 13.93
C GLU A 64 4.45 -15.52 12.42
N GLY A 65 5.52 -15.43 11.62
CA GLY A 65 5.44 -15.56 10.16
C GLY A 65 5.18 -14.26 9.38
N VAL A 66 4.71 -13.17 10.00
CA VAL A 66 4.53 -11.88 9.28
C VAL A 66 5.86 -11.38 8.71
N ALA A 67 6.92 -11.37 9.51
CA ALA A 67 8.25 -10.95 9.06
C ALA A 67 8.82 -11.87 7.96
N ILE A 68 8.50 -13.17 8.02
CA ILE A 68 8.96 -14.17 7.04
C ILE A 68 8.25 -13.98 5.68
N ALA A 69 7.03 -13.45 5.69
CA ALA A 69 6.24 -13.21 4.49
C ALA A 69 6.62 -11.92 3.74
N LEU A 70 7.40 -11.01 4.34
CA LEU A 70 7.75 -9.72 3.73
C LEU A 70 8.45 -9.82 2.36
N PRO A 71 9.41 -10.73 2.12
CA PRO A 71 10.05 -10.84 0.80
C PRO A 71 9.05 -11.15 -0.32
N ALA A 72 7.98 -11.91 -0.04
CA ALA A 72 6.92 -12.17 -1.02
C ALA A 72 6.08 -10.91 -1.30
N ALA A 73 5.85 -10.09 -0.27
CA ALA A 73 5.15 -8.82 -0.37
C ALA A 73 5.94 -7.82 -1.23
N GLU A 74 7.24 -7.71 -0.97
CA GLU A 74 8.16 -6.84 -1.70
C GLU A 74 8.30 -7.28 -3.17
N ALA A 75 8.43 -8.58 -3.43
CA ALA A 75 8.47 -9.12 -4.78
C ALA A 75 7.18 -8.79 -5.57
N ALA A 76 6.02 -8.89 -4.91
CA ALA A 76 4.74 -8.54 -5.52
C ALA A 76 4.60 -7.03 -5.79
N LEU A 77 5.04 -6.18 -4.87
CA LEU A 77 5.07 -4.73 -5.10
C LEU A 77 6.04 -4.33 -6.21
N ALA A 78 7.20 -4.99 -6.31
CA ALA A 78 8.12 -4.76 -7.41
C ALA A 78 7.53 -5.18 -8.76
N GLU A 79 6.71 -6.23 -8.80
CA GLU A 79 5.92 -6.60 -9.97
C GLU A 79 4.84 -5.57 -10.31
N MET A 80 4.06 -5.15 -9.32
CA MET A 80 3.04 -4.11 -9.45
C MET A 80 3.63 -2.79 -9.95
N GLY A 81 4.83 -2.42 -9.50
CA GLY A 81 5.55 -1.25 -9.99
C GLY A 81 6.05 -1.35 -11.44
N ARG A 82 6.15 -2.56 -12.02
CA ARG A 82 6.47 -2.72 -13.45
C ARG A 82 5.25 -2.46 -14.33
N SER A 83 4.05 -2.77 -13.83
CA SER A 83 2.77 -2.54 -14.51
C SER A 83 2.05 -1.29 -14.03
N ASP A 84 2.70 -0.52 -13.16
CA ASP A 84 2.19 0.71 -12.55
C ASP A 84 0.80 0.56 -11.90
N THR A 85 0.61 -0.54 -11.17
CA THR A 85 -0.70 -0.97 -10.67
C THR A 85 -0.70 -1.08 -9.15
N GLY A 86 -1.14 -0.02 -8.45
CA GLY A 86 -1.31 -0.02 -7.00
C GLY A 86 -0.02 -0.12 -6.17
N GLN A 87 -0.14 -0.05 -4.86
CA GLN A 87 0.98 0.02 -3.90
C GLN A 87 0.70 -0.73 -2.59
N ALA A 88 -0.32 -1.59 -2.59
CA ALA A 88 -0.69 -2.42 -1.45
C ALA A 88 -1.02 -3.85 -1.87
N VAL A 89 -0.66 -4.79 -0.99
CA VAL A 89 -0.95 -6.21 -1.15
C VAL A 89 -1.45 -6.80 0.16
N VAL A 90 -2.27 -7.84 0.10
CA VAL A 90 -2.64 -8.62 1.29
C VAL A 90 -1.97 -9.98 1.21
N LEU A 91 -1.33 -10.39 2.31
CA LEU A 91 -0.64 -11.67 2.43
C LEU A 91 -1.33 -12.58 3.42
N ARG A 92 -1.23 -13.88 3.18
CA ARG A 92 -1.57 -14.95 4.13
C ARG A 92 -0.54 -16.06 3.99
N GLY A 93 0.20 -16.37 5.06
CA GLY A 93 1.19 -17.45 5.05
C GLY A 93 2.26 -17.32 3.96
N GLY A 94 2.72 -16.09 3.68
CA GLY A 94 3.70 -15.82 2.60
C GLY A 94 3.12 -15.81 1.18
N THR A 95 1.82 -16.06 1.01
CA THR A 95 1.15 -15.98 -0.30
C THR A 95 0.39 -14.67 -0.42
N VAL A 96 0.52 -13.99 -1.57
CA VAL A 96 -0.29 -12.80 -1.89
C VAL A 96 -1.69 -13.24 -2.29
N VAL A 97 -2.69 -12.83 -1.50
CA VAL A 97 -4.11 -13.17 -1.72
C VAL A 97 -4.90 -12.04 -2.37
N ALA A 98 -4.41 -10.80 -2.30
CA ALA A 98 -4.98 -9.67 -3.02
C ALA A 98 -3.89 -8.65 -3.39
N ARG A 99 -4.11 -7.91 -4.49
CA ARG A 99 -3.27 -6.83 -4.97
C ARG A 99 -4.16 -5.61 -5.24
N GLU A 100 -3.69 -4.43 -4.85
CA GLU A 100 -4.38 -3.18 -5.17
C GLU A 100 -4.39 -2.93 -6.68
N ASP A 101 -5.50 -2.39 -7.18
CA ASP A 101 -5.66 -1.96 -8.56
C ASP A 101 -6.10 -0.48 -8.62
N ALA A 102 -6.50 -0.01 -9.79
CA ALA A 102 -6.93 1.38 -10.01
C ALA A 102 -8.15 1.81 -9.15
N ARG A 103 -8.92 0.87 -8.57
CA ARG A 103 -10.02 1.17 -7.66
C ARG A 103 -9.52 1.53 -6.25
N GLY A 104 -8.27 1.23 -5.94
CA GLY A 104 -7.59 1.58 -4.69
C GLY A 104 -7.75 0.56 -3.56
N THR A 105 -7.02 0.83 -2.47
CA THR A 105 -6.91 -0.04 -1.29
C THR A 105 -8.28 -0.36 -0.68
N ASP A 106 -9.20 0.61 -0.62
CA ASP A 106 -10.51 0.41 0.01
C ASP A 106 -11.37 -0.61 -0.75
N ALA A 107 -11.36 -0.56 -2.08
CA ALA A 107 -12.07 -1.52 -2.91
C ALA A 107 -11.48 -2.93 -2.76
N MET A 108 -10.14 -3.05 -2.72
CA MET A 108 -9.46 -4.33 -2.45
C MET A 108 -9.86 -4.93 -1.10
N LEU A 109 -9.91 -4.12 -0.03
CA LEU A 109 -10.30 -4.58 1.30
C LEU A 109 -11.79 -4.94 1.36
N ALA A 110 -12.65 -4.18 0.68
CA ALA A 110 -14.08 -4.50 0.59
C ALA A 110 -14.33 -5.84 -0.13
N ASP A 111 -13.61 -6.11 -1.23
CA ASP A 111 -13.70 -7.38 -1.96
C ASP A 111 -13.29 -8.56 -1.05
N LEU A 112 -12.25 -8.38 -0.23
CA LEU A 112 -11.82 -9.39 0.75
C LEU A 112 -12.86 -9.63 1.85
N ALA A 113 -13.49 -8.57 2.35
CA ALA A 113 -14.56 -8.70 3.34
C ALA A 113 -15.76 -9.50 2.80
N LEU A 114 -16.07 -9.34 1.50
CA LEU A 114 -17.16 -10.06 0.82
C LEU A 114 -16.81 -11.51 0.45
N GLY A 115 -15.56 -11.76 0.05
CA GLY A 115 -15.12 -13.03 -0.54
C GLY A 115 -14.35 -13.97 0.39
N ALA A 116 -13.46 -13.47 1.24
CA ALA A 116 -12.50 -14.28 1.99
C ALA A 116 -13.01 -14.72 3.38
N PHE A 117 -14.07 -14.10 3.88
CA PHE A 117 -14.64 -14.37 5.22
C PHE A 117 -16.15 -14.61 5.20
N ASN A 118 -16.73 -14.89 4.04
CA ASN A 118 -18.10 -15.36 3.96
C ASN A 118 -18.18 -16.79 4.55
N PRO A 119 -18.90 -17.02 5.66
CA PRO A 119 -18.99 -18.33 6.27
C PRO A 119 -19.55 -19.39 5.32
N LEU A 120 -20.37 -18.99 4.34
CA LEU A 120 -20.90 -19.90 3.32
C LEU A 120 -19.86 -20.29 2.26
N ALA A 121 -19.03 -19.35 1.83
CA ALA A 121 -17.92 -19.63 0.89
C ALA A 121 -16.85 -20.51 1.57
N LEU A 122 -16.52 -20.18 2.83
CA LEU A 122 -15.64 -20.98 3.69
C LEU A 122 -16.20 -22.39 3.94
N ALA A 123 -17.50 -22.52 4.20
CA ALA A 123 -18.14 -23.83 4.38
C ALA A 123 -18.10 -24.68 3.10
N LEU A 124 -18.18 -24.04 1.93
CA LEU A 124 -18.12 -24.74 0.63
C LEU A 124 -16.69 -25.21 0.34
N ASP A 125 -15.67 -24.38 0.56
CA ASP A 125 -14.26 -24.76 0.39
C ASP A 125 -13.82 -25.81 1.44
N ALA A 126 -14.26 -25.66 2.69
CA ALA A 126 -14.01 -26.63 3.75
C ALA A 126 -14.69 -27.98 3.51
N ALA A 127 -15.80 -28.02 2.76
CA ALA A 127 -16.44 -29.27 2.35
C ALA A 127 -15.64 -30.04 1.29
N VAL A 128 -14.75 -29.37 0.54
CA VAL A 128 -13.94 -29.98 -0.53
C VAL A 128 -12.54 -30.37 -0.03
N ASP A 129 -11.94 -29.59 0.89
CA ASP A 129 -10.66 -29.92 1.53
C ASP A 129 -10.55 -29.29 2.93
N TRP A 130 -11.21 -29.92 3.90
CA TRP A 130 -11.35 -29.45 5.29
C TRP A 130 -10.02 -29.11 5.98
N ARG A 131 -8.92 -29.73 5.56
CA ARG A 131 -7.60 -29.58 6.16
C ARG A 131 -6.89 -28.33 5.66
N ARG A 132 -6.99 -28.02 4.36
CA ARG A 132 -6.52 -26.75 3.80
C ARG A 132 -7.34 -25.56 4.27
N ALA A 133 -8.65 -25.72 4.41
CA ALA A 133 -9.52 -24.66 4.92
C ALA A 133 -9.19 -24.33 6.40
N ALA A 134 -8.94 -25.35 7.23
CA ALA A 134 -8.54 -25.15 8.63
C ALA A 134 -7.16 -24.47 8.77
N ASP A 135 -6.15 -24.87 7.98
CA ASP A 135 -4.82 -24.26 7.98
C ASP A 135 -4.83 -22.81 7.45
N ALA A 136 -5.64 -22.54 6.41
CA ALA A 136 -5.85 -21.18 5.90
C ALA A 136 -6.54 -20.28 6.93
N GLN A 137 -7.46 -20.82 7.73
CA GLN A 137 -8.16 -20.09 8.77
C GLN A 137 -7.29 -19.82 10.01
N ALA A 138 -6.29 -20.67 10.27
CA ALA A 138 -5.32 -20.49 11.35
C ALA A 138 -4.22 -19.46 11.02
N THR A 139 -3.92 -19.26 9.73
CA THR A 139 -2.82 -18.36 9.32
C THR A 139 -3.33 -16.93 9.18
N PRO A 140 -2.82 -15.97 9.98
CA PRO A 140 -3.28 -14.58 9.94
C PRO A 140 -2.94 -13.92 8.60
N ALA A 141 -3.91 -13.18 8.04
CA ALA A 141 -3.70 -12.34 6.87
C ALA A 141 -3.38 -10.91 7.28
N PHE A 142 -2.53 -10.20 6.53
CA PHE A 142 -2.17 -8.81 6.83
C PHE A 142 -2.01 -7.98 5.56
N LEU A 143 -2.27 -6.68 5.67
CA LEU A 143 -2.02 -5.69 4.62
C LEU A 143 -0.54 -5.28 4.66
N TYR A 144 0.13 -5.25 3.52
CA TYR A 144 1.43 -4.60 3.34
C TYR A 144 1.28 -3.44 2.37
N LYS A 145 1.72 -2.24 2.78
CA LYS A 145 1.73 -1.04 1.93
C LYS A 145 3.11 -0.41 1.95
N ALA A 146 3.66 -0.15 0.78
CA ALA A 146 4.98 0.45 0.62
C ALA A 146 5.07 1.12 -0.76
N PRO A 147 5.97 2.10 -0.95
CA PRO A 147 6.13 2.72 -2.25
C PRO A 147 6.66 1.71 -3.28
N LYS A 148 6.17 1.82 -4.52
CA LYS A 148 6.72 1.09 -5.66
C LYS A 148 8.14 1.56 -5.97
N PRO A 149 8.97 0.73 -6.60
CA PRO A 149 10.28 1.17 -7.08
C PRO A 149 10.16 2.35 -8.05
N ARG A 150 10.91 3.42 -7.79
CA ARG A 150 10.95 4.67 -8.57
C ARG A 150 9.69 5.55 -8.50
N GLN A 151 8.78 5.31 -7.55
CA GLN A 151 7.61 6.17 -7.33
C GLN A 151 8.03 7.61 -7.02
N GLU A 152 7.27 8.60 -7.53
CA GLU A 152 7.55 10.02 -7.26
C GLU A 152 6.95 10.43 -5.91
N MET A 153 7.73 10.21 -4.86
CA MET A 153 7.31 10.34 -3.46
C MET A 153 6.86 11.75 -3.06
N ARG A 154 7.23 12.80 -3.80
CA ARG A 154 6.82 14.16 -3.47
C ARG A 154 5.34 14.40 -3.76
N VAL A 155 4.79 13.73 -4.77
CA VAL A 155 3.39 13.96 -5.19
C VAL A 155 2.52 12.71 -5.11
N ASP A 156 3.12 11.53 -4.95
CA ASP A 156 2.40 10.26 -4.83
C ASP A 156 3.07 9.41 -3.76
N MET A 157 2.94 9.79 -2.49
CA MET A 157 3.37 8.96 -1.37
C MET A 157 2.21 8.07 -0.93
N PRO A 158 2.43 6.76 -0.66
CA PRO A 158 1.41 5.91 -0.08
C PRO A 158 0.88 6.46 1.24
N VAL A 159 -0.42 6.26 1.48
CA VAL A 159 -1.10 6.74 2.69
C VAL A 159 -1.97 5.64 3.29
N ILE A 160 -1.98 5.56 4.62
CA ILE A 160 -3.04 4.91 5.39
C ILE A 160 -3.72 5.93 6.32
N GLY A 161 -4.98 5.69 6.64
CA GLY A 161 -5.74 6.51 7.60
C GLY A 161 -6.76 5.68 8.37
N PRO A 162 -7.63 6.33 9.17
CA PRO A 162 -8.65 5.66 9.97
C PRO A 162 -9.56 4.74 9.16
N ASP A 163 -9.90 5.14 7.94
CA ASP A 163 -10.74 4.33 7.05
C ASP A 163 -10.03 3.04 6.63
N THR A 164 -8.73 3.10 6.28
CA THR A 164 -7.94 1.90 5.99
C THR A 164 -7.88 0.97 7.19
N ALA A 165 -7.74 1.51 8.40
CA ALA A 165 -7.75 0.72 9.64
C ALA A 165 -9.10 0.03 9.88
N ALA A 166 -10.21 0.76 9.69
CA ALA A 166 -11.55 0.20 9.82
C ALA A 166 -11.80 -0.90 8.77
N ARG A 167 -11.42 -0.66 7.51
CA ARG A 167 -11.55 -1.64 6.43
C ARG A 167 -10.67 -2.87 6.64
N ALA A 168 -9.47 -2.72 7.18
CA ALA A 168 -8.62 -3.85 7.53
C ALA A 168 -9.26 -4.74 8.61
N ALA A 169 -9.91 -4.12 9.61
CA ALA A 169 -10.65 -4.84 10.64
C ALA A 169 -11.91 -5.53 10.06
N GLU A 170 -12.70 -4.84 9.24
CA GLU A 170 -13.87 -5.41 8.55
C GLU A 170 -13.49 -6.58 7.64
N ALA A 171 -12.34 -6.49 6.97
CA ALA A 171 -11.80 -7.55 6.13
C ALA A 171 -11.16 -8.70 6.93
N GLY A 172 -11.26 -8.72 8.27
CA GLY A 172 -10.76 -9.82 9.09
C GLY A 172 -9.23 -10.00 9.07
N LEU A 173 -8.49 -8.92 8.76
CA LEU A 173 -7.03 -8.95 8.80
C LEU A 173 -6.53 -8.96 10.24
N ALA A 174 -5.34 -9.52 10.45
CA ALA A 174 -4.64 -9.51 11.73
C ALA A 174 -3.84 -8.22 11.97
N GLY A 175 -3.58 -7.45 10.92
CA GLY A 175 -2.89 -6.17 11.05
C GLY A 175 -2.43 -5.56 9.73
N ILE A 176 -1.68 -4.47 9.87
CA ILE A 176 -1.12 -3.68 8.78
C ILE A 176 0.39 -3.55 8.99
N VAL A 177 1.15 -3.76 7.93
CA VAL A 177 2.58 -3.48 7.83
C VAL A 177 2.80 -2.36 6.83
N ILE A 178 3.59 -1.36 7.21
CA ILE A 178 3.99 -0.26 6.31
C ILE A 178 5.49 -0.06 6.29
N ALA A 179 6.03 0.38 5.16
CA ALA A 179 7.44 0.74 5.04
C ALA A 179 7.76 2.10 5.71
N ALA A 180 8.75 2.11 6.61
CA ALA A 180 9.23 3.32 7.25
C ALA A 180 9.71 4.36 6.23
N GLY A 181 9.37 5.63 6.46
CA GLY A 181 9.73 6.75 5.56
C GLY A 181 9.05 6.70 4.18
N GLY A 182 8.28 5.66 3.87
CA GLY A 182 7.63 5.46 2.58
C GLY A 182 6.10 5.52 2.62
N VAL A 183 5.48 5.61 3.80
CA VAL A 183 4.02 5.67 3.94
C VAL A 183 3.64 6.69 5.00
N MET A 184 2.74 7.61 4.65
CA MET A 184 2.13 8.53 5.62
C MET A 184 0.99 7.88 6.38
N VAL A 185 0.85 8.23 7.66
CA VAL A 185 -0.27 7.82 8.51
C VAL A 185 -1.09 9.06 8.88
N LEU A 186 -2.28 9.20 8.28
CA LEU A 186 -3.24 10.23 8.64
C LEU A 186 -3.90 9.87 9.98
N ASP A 187 -4.04 10.85 10.86
CA ASP A 187 -4.61 10.69 12.20
C ASP A 187 -4.09 9.42 12.91
N ARG A 188 -2.77 9.39 13.12
CA ARG A 188 -2.05 8.24 13.69
C ARG A 188 -2.67 7.75 15.00
N ALA A 189 -3.12 8.66 15.85
CA ALA A 189 -3.76 8.32 17.10
C ALA A 189 -5.06 7.53 16.86
N ARG A 190 -5.92 8.00 15.95
CA ARG A 190 -7.14 7.28 15.60
C ARG A 190 -6.87 5.94 14.91
N VAL A 191 -5.87 5.87 14.03
CA VAL A 191 -5.46 4.60 13.41
C VAL A 191 -5.06 3.57 14.46
N ILE A 192 -4.20 3.96 15.41
CA ILE A 192 -3.78 3.10 16.52
C ILE A 192 -4.98 2.67 17.36
N GLU A 193 -5.89 3.58 17.69
CA GLU A 193 -7.10 3.29 18.46
C GLU A 193 -8.01 2.27 17.76
N VAL A 194 -8.27 2.46 16.47
CA VAL A 194 -9.13 1.55 15.68
C VAL A 194 -8.51 0.16 15.61
N LEU A 195 -7.21 0.07 15.30
CA LEU A 195 -6.52 -1.22 15.22
C LEU A 195 -6.44 -1.90 16.58
N ALA A 196 -6.08 -1.18 17.64
CA ALA A 196 -6.03 -1.70 19.00
C ALA A 196 -7.39 -2.23 19.47
N GLY A 197 -8.46 -1.46 19.22
CA GLY A 197 -9.83 -1.84 19.58
C GLY A 197 -10.33 -3.10 18.86
N ALA A 198 -9.80 -3.37 17.67
CA ALA A 198 -10.08 -4.58 16.89
C ALA A 198 -9.06 -5.72 17.13
N GLY A 199 -8.05 -5.52 17.98
CA GLY A 199 -6.99 -6.50 18.23
C GLY A 199 -5.98 -6.67 17.09
N LEU A 200 -5.91 -5.71 16.17
CA LEU A 200 -4.98 -5.70 15.04
C LEU A 200 -3.65 -5.05 15.41
N PHE A 201 -2.57 -5.52 14.77
CA PHE A 201 -1.27 -4.86 14.89
C PHE A 201 -1.06 -3.78 13.82
N LEU A 202 -0.20 -2.79 14.14
CA LEU A 202 0.39 -1.88 13.16
C LEU A 202 1.90 -1.91 13.30
N TRP A 203 2.59 -2.41 12.28
CA TRP A 203 4.04 -2.48 12.26
C TRP A 203 4.63 -1.55 11.20
N VAL A 204 5.43 -0.60 11.64
CA VAL A 204 6.29 0.22 10.77
C VAL A 204 7.61 -0.53 10.63
N ARG A 205 7.79 -1.15 9.47
CA ARG A 205 8.96 -1.96 9.17
C ARG A 205 10.09 -1.08 8.69
N ASP A 206 11.29 -1.32 9.22
CA ASP A 206 12.51 -0.72 8.69
C ASP A 206 12.70 -1.12 7.22
N GLY A 207 12.90 -0.12 6.35
CA GLY A 207 13.15 -0.28 4.93
C GLY A 207 14.57 -0.75 4.61
N GLY A 208 15.35 -1.14 5.62
CA GLY A 208 16.71 -1.66 5.51
C GLY A 208 16.86 -2.58 4.30
N SER A 209 17.50 -2.03 3.27
CA SER A 209 17.96 -2.75 2.10
C SER A 209 18.68 -4.01 2.56
N SER A 210 18.19 -5.17 2.13
CA SER A 210 19.01 -6.38 2.09
C SER A 210 20.21 -6.12 1.18
N GLY A 211 21.31 -5.62 1.76
CA GLY A 211 22.56 -5.34 1.07
C GLY A 211 23.47 -4.39 1.85
N GLY A 212 24.48 -4.95 2.53
CA GLY A 212 25.63 -4.20 3.05
C GLY A 212 25.89 -4.33 4.55
N GLN A 213 26.23 -5.52 5.03
CA GLN A 213 27.12 -5.66 6.18
C GLN A 213 28.55 -5.80 5.66
N GLY A 214 29.46 -4.97 6.16
CA GLY A 214 30.90 -5.24 6.30
C GLY A 214 31.73 -5.28 5.03
#